data_AF-A0A6B0UMB0-F1
#
_entry.id   AF-A0A6B0UMB0-F1
#
_cell.length_a   1.000
_cell.length_b   1.000
_cell.length_c   1.000
_cell.angle_alpha   90.00
_cell.angle_beta   90.00
_cell.angle_gamma   90.00
#
_symmetry.space_group_name_H-M   'P 1'
#
loop_
_entity.id
_entity.type
_entity.pdbx_description
1 polymer ?
#
loop_
_entity_poly.entity_id
_entity_poly.type
_entity_poly.pdbx_seq_one_letter_code
_entity_poly.pdbx_strand_id
1 'polypeptide(L)'
;MGYACFFFLMTPLPQPVKADTPRGRYNKAHIKTRNSVERAFGVWKRRFPCLDMRLQHKPSRAASIVTACAALHNLACLRREPQPPPPPPPPVRRRVRNNRRRASRPVHLPPVDAVEDD
;
A
#
# COMPACT_ATOMS: atom_id res chain seq x y z
N MET A 1 -4.05 4.82 -0.02
CA MET A 1 -4.39 6.25 -0.13
C MET A 1 -4.70 6.54 -1.58
N GLY A 2 -5.98 6.67 -1.92
CA GLY A 2 -6.44 6.86 -3.31
C GLY A 2 -6.69 8.35 -3.59
N TYR A 3 -6.31 8.80 -4.78
CA TYR A 3 -6.65 10.13 -5.28
C TYR A 3 -8.15 10.20 -5.59
N ALA A 4 -8.76 11.36 -5.38
CA ALA A 4 -10.15 11.60 -5.75
C ALA A 4 -10.35 11.29 -7.24
N CYS A 5 -11.29 10.40 -7.56
CA CYS A 5 -11.66 10.10 -8.93
C CYS A 5 -12.55 11.23 -9.44
N PHE A 6 -11.98 12.16 -10.20
CA PHE A 6 -12.75 13.15 -10.95
C PHE A 6 -13.45 12.49 -12.15
N PHE A 7 -14.54 13.09 -12.65
CA PHE A 7 -15.30 12.59 -13.81
C PHE A 7 -14.49 12.41 -15.10
N PHE A 8 -13.28 12.99 -15.17
CA PHE A 8 -12.35 12.85 -16.30
C PHE A 8 -11.28 11.76 -16.09
N LEU A 9 -11.19 11.15 -14.91
CA LEU A 9 -10.27 10.06 -14.63
C LEU A 9 -10.99 8.72 -14.83
N MET A 10 -10.38 7.83 -15.61
CA MET A 10 -10.82 6.44 -15.72
C MET A 10 -10.92 5.83 -14.32
N THR A 11 -12.14 5.48 -13.91
CA THR A 11 -12.42 4.95 -12.58
C THR A 11 -12.59 3.43 -12.70
N PRO A 12 -11.93 2.60 -11.86
CA PRO A 12 -12.15 1.16 -11.89
C PRO A 12 -13.61 0.84 -11.55
N LEU A 13 -14.24 -0.02 -12.34
CA LEU A 13 -15.65 -0.36 -12.17
C LEU A 13 -15.80 -1.28 -10.94
N PRO A 14 -16.64 -0.94 -9.95
CA PRO A 14 -16.83 -1.76 -8.76
C PRO A 14 -17.73 -2.97 -9.07
N GLN A 15 -17.15 -4.16 -9.28
CA GLN A 15 -17.78 -5.50 -9.13
C GLN A 15 -16.85 -6.65 -9.60
N PRO A 16 -17.10 -7.91 -9.18
CA PRO A 16 -16.30 -9.08 -9.56
C PRO A 16 -16.72 -9.54 -10.97
N VAL A 17 -16.27 -8.83 -11.99
CA VAL A 17 -16.66 -9.17 -13.36
C VAL A 17 -15.69 -10.18 -13.96
N LYS A 18 -16.21 -11.32 -14.43
CA LYS A 18 -15.44 -12.29 -15.21
C LYS A 18 -14.62 -11.55 -16.28
N ALA A 19 -13.35 -11.91 -16.43
CA ALA A 19 -12.37 -11.19 -17.26
C ALA A 19 -12.81 -10.99 -18.72
N ASP A 20 -13.72 -11.83 -19.21
CA ASP A 20 -14.16 -11.86 -20.61
C ASP A 20 -15.29 -10.85 -20.94
N THR A 21 -15.95 -10.32 -19.91
CA THR A 21 -16.97 -9.29 -20.08
C THR A 21 -16.34 -7.95 -20.50
N PRO A 22 -17.08 -7.05 -21.18
CA PRO A 22 -16.58 -5.71 -21.50
C PRO A 22 -16.06 -4.94 -20.28
N ARG A 23 -16.72 -5.07 -19.13
CA ARG A 23 -16.30 -4.47 -17.86
C ARG A 23 -15.02 -5.10 -17.30
N GLY A 24 -14.87 -6.42 -17.43
CA GLY A 24 -13.66 -7.15 -17.04
C GLY A 24 -12.43 -6.77 -17.88
N ARG A 25 -12.61 -6.65 -19.21
CA ARG A 25 -11.58 -6.17 -20.13
C ARG A 25 -11.14 -4.74 -19.82
N TYR A 26 -12.10 -3.86 -19.55
CA TYR A 26 -11.82 -2.50 -19.09
C TYR A 26 -10.96 -2.48 -17.82
N ASN A 27 -11.38 -3.20 -16.77
CA ASN A 27 -10.62 -3.24 -15.51
C ASN A 27 -9.23 -3.84 -15.71
N LYS A 28 -9.08 -4.88 -16.54
CA LYS A 28 -7.78 -5.49 -16.87
C LYS A 28 -6.85 -4.49 -17.57
N ALA A 29 -7.35 -3.77 -18.57
CA ALA A 29 -6.59 -2.73 -19.26
C ALA A 29 -6.20 -1.61 -18.29
N HIS A 30 -7.15 -1.15 -17.47
CA HIS A 30 -6.92 -0.10 -16.49
C HIS A 30 -5.85 -0.50 -15.44
N ILE A 31 -5.94 -1.71 -14.88
CA ILE A 31 -4.92 -2.25 -13.96
C ILE A 31 -3.55 -2.33 -14.64
N LYS A 32 -3.48 -2.84 -15.87
CA LYS A 32 -2.22 -2.94 -16.62
C LYS A 32 -1.56 -1.57 -16.79
N THR A 33 -2.33 -0.55 -17.16
CA THR A 33 -1.84 0.83 -17.32
C THR A 33 -1.34 1.39 -15.99
N ARG A 34 -2.13 1.24 -14.92
CA ARG A 34 -1.72 1.68 -13.56
C ARG A 34 -0.44 1.01 -13.10
N ASN A 35 -0.33 -0.31 -13.26
CA ASN A 35 0.87 -1.05 -12.88
C ASN A 35 2.12 -0.57 -13.62
N SER A 36 1.99 -0.06 -14.85
CA SER A 36 3.12 0.52 -15.58
C SER A 36 3.56 1.84 -14.95
N VAL A 37 2.61 2.73 -14.66
CA VAL A 37 2.87 4.05 -14.05
C VAL A 37 3.40 3.92 -12.63
N GLU A 38 2.78 3.06 -11.81
CA GLU A 38 3.17 2.82 -10.42
C GLU A 38 4.59 2.23 -10.34
N ARG A 39 4.95 1.30 -11.25
CA ARG A 39 6.32 0.79 -11.35
C ARG A 39 7.31 1.88 -11.74
N ALA A 40 6.97 2.74 -12.70
CA ALA A 40 7.84 3.85 -13.12
C ALA A 40 8.11 4.82 -11.95
N PHE A 41 7.07 5.22 -11.22
CA PHE A 41 7.24 6.05 -10.02
C PHE A 41 8.02 5.35 -8.91
N GLY A 42 7.86 4.03 -8.75
CA GLY A 42 8.67 3.24 -7.82
C GLY A 42 10.17 3.25 -8.16
N VAL A 43 10.55 3.29 -9.45
CA VAL A 43 11.95 3.46 -9.87
C VAL A 43 12.44 4.87 -9.57
N TRP A 44 11.63 5.89 -9.90
CA TRP A 44 11.99 7.29 -9.69
C TRP A 44 12.24 7.62 -8.23
N LYS A 45 11.35 7.20 -7.33
CA LYS A 45 11.49 7.45 -5.89
C LYS A 45 12.74 6.79 -5.29
N ARG A 46 13.13 5.60 -5.79
CA ARG A 46 14.35 4.92 -5.36
C ARG A 46 15.61 5.58 -5.90
N ARG A 47 15.55 6.12 -7.12
CA ARG A 47 16.68 6.82 -7.76
C ARG A 47 16.86 8.24 -7.21
N PHE A 48 15.75 8.90 -6.88
CA PHE A 48 15.71 10.27 -6.36
C PHE A 48 14.93 10.30 -5.05
N PRO A 49 15.60 10.10 -3.89
CA PRO A 49 14.96 10.09 -2.58
C PRO A 49 14.17 11.37 -2.26
N CYS A 50 14.54 12.49 -2.89
CA CYS A 50 13.79 13.74 -2.78
C CYS A 50 12.33 13.60 -3.21
N LEU A 51 11.99 12.68 -4.12
CA LEU A 51 10.63 12.39 -4.58
C LEU A 51 9.85 11.44 -3.66
N ASP A 52 10.55 10.69 -2.80
CA ASP A 52 9.91 9.85 -1.78
C ASP A 52 9.60 10.64 -0.52
N MET A 53 10.44 11.64 -0.22
CA MET A 53 10.19 12.62 0.82
C MET A 53 9.10 13.62 0.41
N ARG A 54 8.44 14.22 1.39
CA ARG A 54 7.52 15.34 1.14
C ARG A 54 8.34 16.55 0.70
N LEU A 55 8.27 16.95 -0.58
CA LEU A 55 8.89 18.19 -1.04
C LEU A 55 8.30 19.38 -0.26
N GLN A 56 9.12 20.02 0.57
CA GLN A 56 8.74 21.20 1.38
C GLN A 56 8.96 22.52 0.61
N HIS A 57 8.74 22.50 -0.70
CA HIS A 57 8.95 23.67 -1.56
C HIS A 57 7.62 24.18 -2.12
N LYS A 58 7.60 25.46 -2.52
CA LYS A 58 6.47 26.04 -3.28
C LYS A 58 6.19 25.16 -4.51
N PRO A 59 4.92 25.01 -4.94
CA PRO A 59 4.54 24.11 -6.04
C PRO A 59 5.30 24.37 -7.33
N SER A 60 5.60 25.65 -7.64
CA SER A 60 6.44 26.03 -8.78
C SER A 60 7.84 25.40 -8.71
N ARG A 61 8.51 25.49 -7.55
CA ARG A 61 9.84 24.91 -7.33
C ARG A 61 9.77 23.38 -7.30
N ALA A 62 8.74 22.81 -6.69
CA ALA A 62 8.50 21.37 -6.68
C ALA A 62 8.34 20.80 -8.10
N ALA A 63 7.58 21.49 -8.96
CA ALA A 63 7.45 21.13 -10.38
C ALA A 63 8.82 21.13 -11.07
N SER A 64 9.64 22.18 -10.88
CA SER A 64 11.01 22.22 -11.44
C SER A 64 11.89 21.06 -10.97
N ILE A 65 11.80 20.68 -9.69
CA ILE A 65 12.55 19.52 -9.16
C ILE A 65 12.09 18.23 -9.84
N VAL A 66 10.79 18.02 -9.98
CA VAL A 66 10.22 16.85 -10.66
C VAL A 66 10.67 16.80 -12.13
N THR A 67 10.63 17.93 -12.84
CA THR A 67 11.09 18.04 -14.23
C THR A 67 12.58 17.74 -14.36
N ALA A 68 13.42 18.24 -13.45
CA ALA A 68 14.85 17.92 -13.43
C ALA A 68 15.09 16.42 -13.20
N CYS A 69 14.36 15.80 -12.27
CA CYS A 69 14.44 14.35 -12.03
C CYS A 69 14.02 13.55 -13.28
N ALA A 70 13.01 14.02 -14.02
CA ALA A 70 12.58 13.41 -15.28
C ALA A 70 13.68 13.45 -16.35
N ALA A 71 14.30 14.61 -16.53
CA ALA A 71 15.39 14.78 -17.49
C ALA A 71 16.61 13.91 -17.13
N LEU A 72 16.99 13.89 -15.85
CA LEU A 72 18.07 13.03 -15.35
C LEU A 72 17.76 11.54 -15.50
N HIS A 73 16.50 11.14 -15.29
CA HIS A 73 16.07 9.76 -15.52
C HIS A 73 16.19 9.37 -17.00
N ASN A 74 15.74 10.24 -17.91
CA ASN A 74 15.85 9.98 -19.35
C ASN A 74 17.32 9.83 -19.77
N LEU A 75 18.21 10.68 -19.25
CA LEU A 75 19.65 10.58 -19.49
C LEU A 75 20.22 9.25 -18.96
N ALA A 76 19.83 8.83 -17.77
CA ALA A 76 20.25 7.54 -17.21
C ALA A 76 19.77 6.34 -18.05
N CYS A 77 18.55 6.41 -18.58
CA CYS A 77 18.00 5.40 -19.50
C CYS A 77 18.81 5.35 -20.81
N LEU A 78 19.16 6.50 -21.38
CA LEU A 78 20.02 6.57 -22.57
C LEU A 78 21.41 5.97 -22.31
N ARG A 79 21.96 6.22 -21.11
CA ARG A 79 23.25 5.68 -20.67
C ARG A 79 23.20 4.23 -20.20
N ARG A 80 22.01 3.59 -20.22
CA ARG A 80 21.78 2.22 -19.74
C ARG A 80 22.27 2.01 -18.30
N GLU A 81 22.15 3.03 -17.46
CA GLU A 81 22.52 2.90 -16.06
C GLU A 81 21.65 1.86 -15.35
N PRO A 82 22.23 1.04 -14.46
CA PRO A 82 21.47 0.06 -13.71
C PRO A 82 20.38 0.75 -12.88
N GLN A 83 19.21 0.13 -12.82
CA GLN A 83 18.17 0.60 -11.91
C GLN A 83 18.61 0.38 -10.47
N PRO A 84 18.25 1.27 -9.53
CA PRO A 84 18.51 1.03 -8.12
C PRO A 84 17.89 -0.31 -7.69
N PRO A 85 18.47 -1.00 -6.69
CA PRO A 85 17.92 -2.26 -6.19
C PRO A 85 16.52 -2.02 -5.56
N PRO A 86 15.63 -3.02 -5.58
CA PRO A 86 14.38 -2.94 -4.84
C PRO A 86 14.68 -2.81 -3.33
N PRO A 87 13.82 -2.11 -2.56
CA PRO A 87 13.99 -2.02 -1.12
C PRO A 87 13.91 -3.42 -0.52
N PRO A 88 14.62 -3.68 0.59
CA PRO A 88 14.54 -4.96 1.27
C PRO A 88 13.09 -5.24 1.66
N PRO A 89 12.65 -6.51 1.63
CA PRO A 89 11.31 -6.88 2.06
C PRO A 89 11.10 -6.42 3.51
N PRO A 90 9.89 -5.94 3.87
CA PRO A 90 9.61 -5.56 5.24
C PRO A 90 9.86 -6.75 6.18
N PRO A 91 10.35 -6.52 7.40
CA PRO A 91 10.60 -7.60 8.34
C PRO A 91 9.31 -8.39 8.56
N VAL A 92 9.39 -9.71 8.32
CA VAL A 92 8.27 -10.62 8.55
C VAL A 92 7.93 -10.54 10.03
N ARG A 93 6.81 -9.87 10.36
CA ARG A 93 6.27 -9.87 11.73
C ARG A 93 5.92 -11.32 12.05
N ARG A 94 6.82 -12.03 12.76
CA ARG A 94 6.48 -13.33 13.36
C ARG A 94 5.26 -13.06 14.24
N ARG A 95 4.12 -13.61 13.83
CA ARG A 95 2.89 -13.58 14.60
C ARG A 95 3.21 -14.31 15.91
N VAL A 96 3.47 -13.57 16.99
CA VAL A 96 3.68 -14.16 18.31
C VAL A 96 2.38 -14.87 18.66
N ARG A 97 2.40 -16.20 18.59
CA ARG A 97 1.29 -17.06 18.99
C ARG A 97 1.23 -16.98 20.51
N ASN A 98 0.43 -16.06 21.05
CA ASN A 98 0.13 -16.01 22.48
C ASN A 98 -0.65 -17.27 22.85
N ASN A 99 0.07 -18.33 23.25
CA ASN A 99 -0.50 -19.44 24.02
C ASN A 99 -0.74 -18.96 25.46
N ARG A 100 -1.64 -17.99 25.65
CA ARG A 100 -2.33 -17.87 26.94
C ARG A 100 -3.35 -19.01 26.97
N ARG A 101 -2.88 -20.22 27.30
CA ARG A 101 -3.74 -21.24 27.89
C ARG A 101 -4.36 -20.56 29.10
N ARG A 102 -5.64 -20.20 28.97
CA ARG A 102 -6.51 -19.82 30.08
C ARG A 102 -6.56 -21.06 30.98
N ALA A 103 -5.65 -21.12 31.94
CA ALA A 103 -5.75 -22.09 33.03
C ALA A 103 -7.02 -21.71 33.78
N SER A 104 -8.11 -22.44 33.50
CA SER A 104 -9.31 -22.42 34.30
C SER A 104 -8.92 -22.88 35.70
N ARG A 105 -8.63 -21.94 36.61
CA ARG A 105 -8.56 -22.23 38.04
C ARG A 105 -9.99 -22.62 38.47
N PRO A 106 -10.24 -23.80 39.05
CA PRO A 106 -11.54 -24.09 39.62
C PRO A 106 -11.75 -23.13 40.79
N VAL A 107 -12.85 -22.37 40.74
CA VAL A 107 -13.30 -21.53 41.85
C VAL A 107 -13.98 -22.47 42.84
N HIS A 108 -13.37 -22.70 44.00
CA HIS A 108 -14.06 -23.33 45.12
C HIS A 108 -14.92 -22.25 45.79
N LEU A 109 -16.24 -22.33 45.62
CA LEU A 109 -17.19 -21.55 46.41
C LEU A 109 -17.43 -22.27 47.74
N PRO A 110 -17.39 -21.59 48.89
CA PRO A 110 -17.82 -22.18 50.16
C PRO A 110 -19.34 -22.42 50.15
N PRO A 111 -19.86 -23.30 51.04
CA PRO A 111 -21.28 -23.61 51.12
C PRO A 111 -22.06 -22.36 51.55
N VAL A 112 -23.15 -22.07 50.84
CA VAL A 112 -24.16 -21.10 51.25
C VAL A 112 -25.02 -21.77 52.31
N ASP A 113 -24.89 -21.33 53.56
CA ASP A 113 -25.79 -21.72 54.64
C ASP A 113 -27.23 -21.34 54.25
N ALA A 114 -28.12 -22.33 54.38
CA ALA A 114 -29.55 -22.14 54.22
C ALA A 114 -30.03 -21.19 55.32
N VAL A 115 -30.58 -20.04 54.92
CA VAL A 115 -31.39 -19.23 55.81
C VAL A 115 -32.84 -19.55 55.46
N GLU A 116 -33.48 -20.23 56.41
CA GLU A 116 -34.89 -20.62 56.41
C GLU A 116 -35.79 -19.37 56.36
N ASP A 117 -36.89 -19.50 55.62
CA ASP A 117 -37.94 -18.49 55.39
C ASP A 117 -39.02 -18.67 56.46
N ASP A 118 -39.29 -17.62 57.26
CA ASP A 118 -40.50 -17.46 58.11
C ASP A 118 -40.98 -16.00 57.99
#